data_AF-A0A9E4ST49-F1
#
_entry.id   AF-A0A9E4ST49-F1
#
_cell.length_a   1.000
_cell.length_b   1.000
_cell.length_c   1.000
_cell.angle_alpha   90.00
_cell.angle_beta   90.00
_cell.angle_gamma   90.00
#
_symmetry.space_group_name_H-M   'P 1'
#
loop_
_entity.id
_entity.type
_entity.pdbx_description
1 polymer ?
#
loop_
_entity_poly.entity_id
_entity_poly.type
_entity_poly.pdbx_seq_one_letter_code
_entity_poly.pdbx_strand_id
1 'polypeptide(L)'
;MPQERTGGRIDLAKFRDAMRASQERGRADPDSRIVSRAKITLIEDQLKEARVGDYTLICDEARSRRGGGAGLGPLSYFIAAIGF
;
A
#
# COMPACT_ATOMS: atom_id res chain seq x y z
N MET A 1 0.24 32.38 25.07
CA MET A 1 1.47 31.82 24.48
C MET A 1 1.05 30.92 23.31
N PRO A 2 1.25 31.31 22.05
CA PRO A 2 0.96 30.44 20.92
C PRO A 2 1.95 29.26 20.92
N GLN A 3 1.44 28.03 20.86
CA GLN A 3 2.25 26.83 20.74
C GLN A 3 3.01 26.84 19.40
N GLU A 4 4.33 26.73 19.44
CA GLU A 4 5.15 26.42 18.28
C GLU A 4 4.67 25.11 17.64
N ARG A 5 4.26 25.17 16.36
CA ARG A 5 4.05 23.97 15.54
C ARG A 5 5.41 23.43 15.11
N THR A 6 6.11 22.73 16.00
CA THR A 6 7.33 22.01 15.65
C THR A 6 6.99 20.79 14.80
N GLY A 7 7.36 20.84 13.51
CA GLY A 7 7.64 19.68 12.65
C GLY A 7 6.48 18.76 12.29
N GLY A 8 6.13 18.67 11.00
CA GLY A 8 5.25 17.60 10.52
C GLY A 8 5.81 16.21 10.85
N ARG A 9 4.95 15.19 10.98
CA ARG A 9 5.33 13.79 11.27
C ARG A 9 6.29 13.17 10.23
N ILE A 10 6.44 13.82 9.08
CA ILE A 10 7.30 13.39 7.99
C ILE A 10 8.69 14.00 8.18
N ASP A 11 9.71 13.15 8.25
CA ASP A 11 11.11 13.57 8.18
C ASP A 11 11.45 14.02 6.75
N LEU A 12 11.35 15.32 6.52
CA LEU A 12 11.56 15.93 5.21
C LEU A 12 12.98 15.77 4.69
N ALA A 13 13.98 15.67 5.57
CA ALA A 13 15.38 15.49 5.17
C ALA A 13 15.56 14.08 4.58
N LYS A 14 15.13 13.05 5.31
CA LYS A 14 15.17 11.66 4.81
C LYS A 14 14.37 11.48 3.52
N PHE A 15 13.21 12.13 3.42
CA PHE A 15 12.40 12.08 2.20
C PHE A 15 13.12 12.67 0.99
N ARG A 16 13.78 13.83 1.15
CA ARG A 16 14.55 14.47 0.08
C ARG A 16 15.73 13.61 -0.38
N ASP A 17 16.42 12.97 0.56
CA ASP A 17 17.55 12.09 0.24
C ASP A 17 17.08 10.85 -0.55
N ALA A 18 15.97 10.23 -0.13
CA ALA A 18 15.38 9.10 -0.85
C ALA A 18 14.93 9.49 -2.27
N MET A 19 14.34 10.67 -2.44
CA MET A 19 13.93 11.22 -3.73
C MET A 19 15.14 11.44 -4.65
N ARG A 20 16.22 12.04 -4.15
CA ARG A 20 17.45 12.27 -4.92
C ARG A 20 18.05 10.94 -5.40
N ALA A 21 18.18 9.96 -4.50
CA ALA A 21 18.68 8.63 -4.86
C ALA A 21 17.79 7.95 -5.92
N SER A 22 16.47 8.13 -5.85
CA SER A 22 15.55 7.61 -6.88
C SER A 22 15.74 8.29 -8.24
N GLN A 23 15.95 9.61 -8.25
CA GLN A 23 16.19 10.36 -9.48
C GLN A 23 17.54 10.00 -10.11
N GLU A 24 18.59 9.81 -9.30
CA GLU A 24 19.90 9.37 -9.79
C GLU A 24 19.83 7.98 -10.42
N ARG A 25 19.11 7.03 -9.81
CA ARG A 25 18.84 5.71 -10.40
C ARG A 25 18.08 5.83 -11.74
N GLY A 26 17.04 6.66 -11.78
CA GLY A 26 16.26 6.92 -13.00
C GLY A 26 17.06 7.56 -14.14
N ARG A 27 18.05 8.41 -13.80
CA ARG A 27 18.96 9.01 -14.78
C ARG A 27 20.01 8.02 -15.29
N ALA A 28 20.48 7.13 -14.43
CA ALA A 28 21.48 6.12 -14.78
C ALA A 28 20.89 4.99 -15.64
N ASP A 29 19.62 4.65 -15.41
CA ASP A 29 18.88 3.65 -16.18
C ASP A 29 17.48 4.21 -16.53
N PRO A 30 17.29 4.71 -17.76
CA PRO A 30 16.01 5.24 -18.23
C PRO A 30 14.87 4.22 -18.22
N ASP A 31 15.17 2.93 -18.22
CA ASP A 31 14.19 1.85 -18.14
C ASP A 31 13.93 1.40 -16.70
N SER A 32 14.60 2.01 -15.71
CA SER A 32 14.38 1.68 -14.31
C SER A 32 12.95 2.01 -13.88
N ARG A 33 12.25 1.02 -13.33
CA ARG A 33 10.89 1.12 -12.83
C ARG A 33 10.78 0.48 -11.46
N ILE A 34 10.02 1.11 -10.58
CA ILE A 34 9.62 0.46 -9.33
C ILE A 34 8.51 -0.53 -9.68
N VAL A 35 8.78 -1.82 -9.45
CA VAL A 35 7.82 -2.89 -9.70
C VAL A 35 7.32 -3.42 -8.36
N SER A 36 6.04 -3.17 -8.05
CA SER A 36 5.34 -3.80 -6.94
C SER A 36 4.46 -4.91 -7.46
N ARG A 37 4.55 -6.11 -6.88
CA ARG A 37 3.76 -7.28 -7.29
C ARG A 37 3.06 -7.90 -6.09
N ALA A 38 1.86 -8.38 -6.34
CA ALA A 38 1.07 -9.16 -5.41
C ALA A 38 0.84 -10.56 -5.97
N LYS A 39 0.91 -11.60 -5.12
CA LYS A 39 0.32 -12.91 -5.42
C LYS A 39 -1.00 -13.01 -4.67
N ILE A 40 -2.10 -13.18 -5.41
CA ILE A 40 -3.45 -13.33 -4.83
C ILE A 40 -3.91 -14.75 -5.05
N THR A 41 -4.35 -15.41 -3.97
CA THR A 41 -4.90 -16.77 -4.01
C THR A 41 -6.33 -16.73 -3.49
N LEU A 42 -7.28 -17.27 -4.26
CA LEU A 42 -8.63 -17.53 -3.78
C LEU A 42 -8.58 -18.78 -2.90
N ILE A 43 -8.95 -18.64 -1.63
CA ILE A 43 -8.87 -19.72 -0.65
C ILE A 43 -10.17 -20.51 -0.63
N GLU A 44 -11.29 -19.82 -0.43
CA GLU A 44 -12.63 -20.40 -0.35
C GLU A 44 -13.67 -19.31 -0.68
N ASP A 45 -14.74 -19.64 -1.40
CA ASP A 45 -15.81 -18.72 -1.78
C ASP A 45 -15.34 -17.34 -2.28
N GLN A 46 -15.42 -16.31 -1.42
CA GLN A 46 -14.98 -14.94 -1.68
C GLN A 46 -13.72 -14.55 -0.91
N LEU A 47 -13.19 -15.42 -0.04
CA LEU A 47 -12.01 -15.21 0.77
C LEU A 47 -10.73 -15.35 -0.07
N LYS A 48 -9.92 -14.29 -0.05
CA LYS A 48 -8.67 -14.17 -0.79
C LYS A 48 -7.53 -13.81 0.16
N GLU A 49 -6.40 -14.47 -0.02
CA GLU A 49 -5.13 -14.08 0.60
C GLU A 49 -4.26 -13.39 -0.47
N ALA A 50 -3.79 -12.18 -0.18
CA ALA A 50 -2.85 -11.46 -1.03
C ALA A 50 -1.52 -11.28 -0.31
N ARG A 51 -0.42 -11.70 -0.94
CA ARG A 51 0.95 -11.47 -0.46
C ARG A 51 1.63 -10.39 -1.28
N VAL A 52 2.13 -9.35 -0.62
CA VAL A 52 2.83 -8.21 -1.22
C VAL A 52 4.09 -7.94 -0.42
N GLY A 53 5.26 -8.28 -0.97
CA GLY A 53 6.51 -8.29 -0.20
C GLY A 53 6.38 -9.19 1.05
N ASP A 54 6.65 -8.62 2.21
CA ASP A 54 6.56 -9.31 3.51
C ASP A 54 5.16 -9.23 4.15
N TYR A 55 4.19 -8.59 3.49
CA TYR A 55 2.84 -8.39 4.01
C TYR A 55 1.86 -9.42 3.47
N THR A 56 0.97 -9.88 4.35
CA THR A 56 -0.19 -10.71 3.99
C THR A 56 -1.47 -9.95 4.28
N LEU A 57 -2.37 -9.89 3.31
CA LEU A 57 -3.65 -9.21 3.38
C LEU A 57 -4.78 -10.24 3.20
N ILE A 58 -5.82 -10.11 4.01
CA ILE A 58 -7.04 -10.94 3.93
C ILE A 58 -8.17 -10.09 3.36
N CYS A 59 -8.73 -10.53 2.25
CA CYS A 59 -9.81 -9.85 1.55
C CYS A 59 -11.01 -10.79 1.43
N ASP A 60 -12.16 -10.36 1.92
CA ASP A 60 -13.40 -11.15 1.89
C ASP A 60 -14.60 -10.23 1.77
N GLU A 61 -15.73 -10.78 1.37
CA GLU A 61 -16.97 -10.04 1.25
C GLU A 61 -17.84 -10.15 2.50
N ALA A 62 -18.71 -9.18 2.69
CA ALA A 62 -19.75 -9.28 3.71
C ALA A 62 -20.72 -10.43 3.38
N ARG A 63 -21.37 -10.99 4.41
CA ARG A 63 -22.37 -12.06 4.24
C ARG A 63 -23.51 -11.66 3.30
N SER A 64 -23.93 -10.40 3.29
CA SER A 64 -24.94 -9.86 2.37
C SER A 64 -24.53 -9.94 0.89
N ARG A 65 -23.23 -10.06 0.61
CA ARG A 65 -22.64 -10.27 -0.72
C ARG A 65 -22.05 -11.66 -0.88
N ARG A 66 -22.50 -12.63 -0.08
CA ARG A 66 -22.09 -14.05 -0.10
C ARG A 66 -20.62 -14.29 0.26
N GLY A 67 -20.01 -13.44 1.09
CA GLY A 67 -18.70 -13.72 1.70
C GLY A 67 -18.81 -14.19 3.15
N GLY A 68 -17.66 -14.56 3.74
CA GLY A 68 -17.57 -15.05 5.12
C GLY A 68 -17.53 -13.93 6.17
N GLY A 69 -17.18 -12.71 5.75
CA GLY A 69 -16.93 -11.56 6.63
C GLY A 69 -15.58 -11.63 7.36
N ALA A 70 -14.62 -12.42 6.87
CA ALA A 70 -13.31 -12.62 7.51
C ALA A 70 -12.31 -11.49 7.25
N GLY A 71 -12.66 -10.53 6.39
CA GLY A 71 -11.81 -9.41 6.01
C GLY A 71 -12.61 -8.25 5.40
N LEU A 72 -11.89 -7.20 5.02
CA LEU A 72 -12.48 -6.10 4.28
C LEU A 72 -12.76 -6.51 2.83
N GLY A 73 -13.82 -5.95 2.25
CA GLY A 73 -14.14 -6.13 0.85
C GLY A 73 -13.06 -5.55 -0.07
N PRO A 74 -12.92 -6.06 -1.31
CA PRO A 74 -11.97 -5.54 -2.29
C PRO A 74 -12.08 -4.02 -2.51
N LEU A 75 -13.31 -3.48 -2.51
CA LEU A 75 -13.55 -2.04 -2.67
C LEU A 75 -12.92 -1.22 -1.52
N SER A 76 -12.94 -1.73 -0.29
CA SER A 76 -12.34 -1.05 0.85
C SER A 76 -10.82 -0.94 0.71
N TYR A 77 -10.16 -1.99 0.21
CA TYR A 77 -8.74 -1.95 -0.11
C TYR A 77 -8.42 -0.98 -1.26
N PHE A 78 -9.27 -0.94 -2.29
CA PHE A 78 -9.13 0.02 -3.38
C PHE A 78 -9.24 1.48 -2.89
N ILE A 79 -10.24 1.79 -2.06
CA ILE A 79 -10.41 3.12 -1.47
C ILE A 79 -9.22 3.47 -0.57
N ALA A 80 -8.76 2.52 0.26
CA ALA A 80 -7.57 2.72 1.09
C ALA A 80 -6.35 3.06 0.23
N ALA A 81 -6.11 2.34 -0.87
CA ALA A 81 -4.97 2.57 -1.76
C ALA A 81 -4.98 3.95 -2.43
N ILE A 82 -6.16 4.54 -2.70
CA ILE A 82 -6.27 5.90 -3.26
C ILE A 82 -5.98 6.97 -2.21
N GLY A 83 -6.27 6.69 -0.94
CA GLY A 83 -6.09 7.66 0.15
C GLY A 83 -4.65 7.83 0.65
N PHE A 84 -3.69 7.04 0.13
CA PHE A 84 -2.26 7.08 0.45
C PHE A 84 -1.46 7.72 -0.68
#